data_AF-A0A522WM95-F1
#
_entry.id   AF-A0A522WM95-F1
#
_cell.length_a   1.000
_cell.length_b   1.000
_cell.length_c   1.000
_cell.angle_alpha   90.00
_cell.angle_beta   90.00
_cell.angle_gamma   90.00
#
_symmetry.space_group_name_H-M   'P 1'
#
loop_
_entity.id
_entity.type
_entity.pdbx_description
1 polymer ?
#
loop_
_entity_poly.entity_id
_entity_poly.type
_entity_poly.pdbx_seq_one_letter_code
_entity_poly.pdbx_strand_id
1 'polypeptide(L)'
;MNHLNKKKKVTLPLLARDAFSLGIYEAAVKAEVGALDEQGFARRLWEKDVSLWKADQDDAKGIKNALGWLDVAKRMEREADELMSYAKALAEEFTSVVLLGMGGSSLAPLVLSEIFGVVKGYPALKVLDSTCPEALSAVESSIDVKKTLFIVSSKSGSTIEPLSFFKYFYAKLVRINPGNAGKNFIAITDPSSVLEGYASKYGFRRLFTNPADIGGRFSALSFFGLVPAALAGIDIKKIIHNALIMEEASRHAASASESPGLRLGVALGVLYKHGRDKITFLSPKGLESFGLWTEQLLAESTGKNGVGLVPISNEPLGAIRSYGSDRVFVYIGPAKAPDIIEKRLTALATAGHPVIRLFLACPHALGAEFLRWEVATAVAGSIMGINPFNQPDVELSKKHTLDRLLGTGSGKKGAVTVPKGWLCVNGRAGQALFGVAVVKPLKQAGAVNKLRDAMKCFLGLAGNDSYVALLAYANSFDRRLEKKLRTLQKLIRDLTGLAVQFGWGPRYLHSTGQLHKGGAPNAVFIILTHDNAACIGIPESTFGFSELFASQALGDMDALDSKGRKVVLLRAKGPRYAEYDGVISMLTQAMVKRHAGGKK
;
A
#
# COMPACT_ATOMS: atom_id res chain seq x y z
N MET A 1 -25.86 -37.01 3.97
CA MET A 1 -26.66 -35.84 3.53
C MET A 1 -26.57 -34.59 4.43
N ASN A 2 -26.02 -34.62 5.66
CA ASN A 2 -26.03 -33.45 6.56
C ASN A 2 -24.85 -32.46 6.45
N HIS A 3 -23.71 -32.83 5.87
CA HIS A 3 -22.56 -31.91 5.72
C HIS A 3 -22.68 -31.00 4.49
N LEU A 4 -23.12 -31.52 3.33
CA LEU A 4 -23.32 -30.72 2.11
C LEU A 4 -24.41 -29.63 2.26
N ASN A 5 -25.48 -29.92 3.02
CA ASN A 5 -26.57 -28.95 3.25
C ASN A 5 -26.19 -27.83 4.23
N LYS A 6 -25.29 -28.08 5.19
CA LYS A 6 -24.68 -27.03 6.02
C LYS A 6 -23.72 -26.16 5.21
N LYS A 7 -22.91 -26.77 4.33
CA LYS A 7 -22.00 -26.06 3.42
C LYS A 7 -22.77 -25.06 2.54
N LYS A 8 -23.79 -25.51 1.79
CA LYS A 8 -24.62 -24.61 0.95
C LYS A 8 -25.25 -23.44 1.72
N LYS A 9 -25.72 -23.63 2.96
CA LYS A 9 -26.34 -22.57 3.77
C LYS A 9 -25.40 -21.43 4.19
N VAL A 10 -24.08 -21.67 4.24
CA VAL A 10 -23.06 -20.69 4.66
C VAL A 10 -22.41 -19.97 3.47
N THR A 11 -22.30 -20.64 2.32
CA THR A 11 -21.69 -20.09 1.09
C THR A 11 -22.60 -19.15 0.31
N LEU A 12 -23.89 -19.47 0.23
CA LEU A 12 -24.89 -18.74 -0.55
C LEU A 12 -25.05 -17.25 -0.17
N PRO A 13 -24.99 -16.83 1.12
CA PRO A 13 -25.15 -15.42 1.48
C PRO A 13 -23.99 -14.49 1.07
N LEU A 14 -22.77 -15.00 0.91
CA LEU A 14 -21.62 -14.21 0.46
C LEU A 14 -21.67 -13.96 -1.06
N LEU A 15 -22.01 -14.99 -1.84
CA LEU A 15 -22.07 -14.93 -3.30
C LEU A 15 -23.33 -14.26 -3.83
N ALA A 16 -24.47 -14.40 -3.13
CA ALA A 16 -25.76 -13.87 -3.57
C ALA A 16 -25.88 -12.34 -3.43
N ARG A 17 -24.84 -11.67 -2.93
CA ARG A 17 -24.85 -10.22 -2.71
C ARG A 17 -24.01 -9.48 -3.73
N ASP A 18 -22.79 -9.92 -4.05
CA ASP A 18 -21.86 -9.16 -4.90
C ASP A 18 -22.39 -8.95 -6.33
N ALA A 19 -22.15 -7.77 -6.90
CA ALA A 19 -22.66 -7.39 -8.22
C ALA A 19 -21.52 -6.93 -9.14
N PHE A 20 -21.45 -7.53 -10.32
CA PHE A 20 -20.42 -7.25 -11.34
C PHE A 20 -21.13 -6.71 -12.57
N SER A 21 -20.92 -5.44 -12.89
CA SER A 21 -21.36 -4.80 -14.13
C SER A 21 -20.15 -4.64 -15.03
N LEU A 22 -19.90 -5.65 -15.88
CA LEU A 22 -18.69 -5.71 -16.72
C LEU A 22 -18.96 -5.30 -18.16
N GLY A 23 -20.23 -5.13 -18.55
CA GLY A 23 -20.61 -4.63 -19.88
C GLY A 23 -20.07 -5.52 -20.98
N ILE A 24 -19.36 -4.95 -21.95
CA ILE A 24 -18.82 -5.68 -23.10
C ILE A 24 -17.80 -6.78 -22.72
N TYR A 25 -17.27 -6.78 -21.49
CA TYR A 25 -16.29 -7.76 -21.03
C TYR A 25 -16.90 -9.02 -20.42
N GLU A 26 -18.22 -9.07 -20.23
CA GLU A 26 -18.90 -10.22 -19.59
C GLU A 26 -18.65 -11.54 -20.31
N ALA A 27 -18.70 -11.54 -21.66
CA ALA A 27 -18.45 -12.72 -22.46
C ALA A 27 -17.00 -13.24 -22.31
N ALA A 28 -16.02 -12.34 -22.32
CA ALA A 28 -14.61 -12.69 -22.13
C ALA A 28 -14.35 -13.23 -20.72
N VAL A 29 -14.94 -12.62 -19.69
CA VAL A 29 -14.85 -13.13 -18.31
C VAL A 29 -15.48 -14.50 -18.18
N LYS A 30 -16.64 -14.74 -18.78
CA LYS A 30 -17.30 -16.06 -18.78
C LYS A 30 -16.47 -17.12 -19.50
N ALA A 31 -15.84 -16.76 -20.62
CA ALA A 31 -14.96 -17.67 -21.36
C ALA A 31 -13.72 -18.05 -20.53
N GLU A 32 -13.06 -17.08 -19.89
CA GLU A 32 -11.89 -17.34 -19.04
C GLU A 32 -12.27 -18.19 -17.81
N VAL A 33 -13.46 -17.98 -17.21
CA VAL A 33 -13.99 -18.87 -16.16
C VAL A 33 -14.05 -20.32 -16.64
N GLY A 34 -14.64 -20.57 -17.81
CA GLY A 34 -14.72 -21.92 -18.39
C GLY A 34 -13.34 -22.55 -18.60
N ALA A 35 -12.38 -21.78 -19.13
CA ALA A 35 -11.01 -22.26 -19.32
C ALA A 35 -10.31 -22.62 -18.01
N LEU A 36 -10.52 -21.85 -16.93
CA LEU A 36 -9.95 -22.16 -15.61
C LEU A 36 -10.63 -23.38 -14.97
N ASP A 37 -11.94 -23.57 -15.20
CA ASP A 37 -12.68 -24.74 -14.73
C ASP A 37 -12.17 -26.03 -15.40
N GLU A 38 -11.98 -26.01 -16.73
CA GLU A 38 -11.39 -27.12 -17.50
C GLU A 38 -9.98 -27.49 -17.00
N GLN A 39 -9.20 -26.49 -16.57
CA GLN A 39 -7.86 -26.70 -15.99
C GLN A 39 -7.88 -27.15 -14.53
N GLY A 40 -9.05 -27.22 -13.89
CA GLY A 40 -9.19 -27.52 -12.47
C GLY A 40 -8.48 -26.49 -11.57
N PHE A 41 -8.45 -25.22 -11.98
CA PHE A 41 -7.65 -24.17 -11.33
C PHE A 41 -7.95 -24.06 -9.84
N ALA A 42 -9.23 -24.03 -9.46
CA ALA A 42 -9.65 -23.91 -8.06
C ALA A 42 -9.02 -25.01 -7.19
N ARG A 43 -9.18 -26.27 -7.59
CA ARG A 43 -8.59 -27.43 -6.89
C ARG A 43 -7.07 -27.30 -6.78
N ARG A 44 -6.40 -27.00 -7.89
CA ARG A 44 -4.93 -26.88 -7.97
C ARG A 44 -4.39 -25.75 -7.10
N LEU A 45 -5.10 -24.62 -7.00
CA LEU A 45 -4.73 -23.50 -6.12
C LEU A 45 -4.69 -23.96 -4.67
N TRP A 46 -5.74 -24.67 -4.22
CA TRP A 46 -5.84 -25.18 -2.86
C TRP A 46 -4.89 -26.35 -2.55
N GLU A 47 -4.44 -27.07 -3.58
CA GLU A 47 -3.35 -28.05 -3.52
C GLU A 47 -1.96 -27.41 -3.58
N LYS A 48 -1.88 -26.08 -3.69
CA LYS A 48 -0.64 -25.30 -3.78
C LYS A 48 0.21 -25.67 -5.00
N ASP A 49 -0.45 -25.97 -6.12
CA ASP A 49 0.21 -26.28 -7.39
C ASP A 49 0.90 -25.03 -7.96
N VAL A 50 2.24 -25.05 -7.93
CA VAL A 50 3.10 -23.95 -8.38
C VAL A 50 2.98 -23.71 -9.89
N SER A 51 2.61 -24.71 -10.67
CA SER A 51 2.52 -24.60 -12.14
C SER A 51 1.37 -23.72 -12.64
N LEU A 52 0.53 -23.22 -11.73
CA LEU A 52 -0.50 -22.22 -12.04
C LEU A 52 0.07 -20.85 -12.39
N TRP A 53 1.33 -20.57 -12.06
CA TRP A 53 1.97 -19.29 -12.35
C TRP A 53 3.20 -19.47 -13.21
N LYS A 54 3.51 -18.43 -13.99
CA LYS A 54 4.77 -18.37 -14.73
C LYS A 54 5.92 -18.30 -13.72
N ALA A 55 6.81 -19.28 -13.79
CA ALA A 55 7.97 -19.39 -12.90
C ALA A 55 9.13 -20.05 -13.64
N ASP A 56 10.32 -19.49 -13.49
CA ASP A 56 11.55 -20.27 -13.67
C ASP A 56 11.81 -21.18 -12.46
N GLN A 57 12.94 -21.89 -12.44
CA GLN A 57 13.24 -22.84 -11.36
C GLN A 57 13.35 -22.18 -9.98
N ASP A 58 13.88 -20.96 -9.89
CA ASP A 58 14.06 -20.25 -8.62
C ASP A 58 12.75 -19.62 -8.17
N ASP A 59 11.98 -19.06 -9.10
CA ASP A 59 10.61 -18.62 -8.87
C ASP A 59 9.75 -19.78 -8.35
N ALA A 60 9.86 -20.99 -8.90
CA ALA A 60 9.04 -22.12 -8.49
C ALA A 60 9.27 -22.51 -7.01
N LYS A 61 10.54 -22.49 -6.55
CA LYS A 61 10.87 -22.68 -5.13
C LYS A 61 10.31 -21.54 -4.27
N GLY A 62 10.46 -20.30 -4.73
CA GLY A 62 9.93 -19.12 -4.06
C GLY A 62 8.41 -19.17 -3.89
N ILE A 63 7.68 -19.55 -4.93
CA ILE A 63 6.21 -19.69 -4.91
C ILE A 63 5.81 -20.80 -3.95
N LYS A 64 6.44 -21.98 -4.02
CA LYS A 64 6.16 -23.08 -3.08
C LYS A 64 6.28 -22.64 -1.63
N ASN A 65 7.25 -21.77 -1.34
CA ASN A 65 7.49 -21.17 -0.02
C ASN A 65 6.74 -19.84 0.20
N ALA A 66 5.65 -19.59 -0.53
CA ALA A 66 4.84 -18.37 -0.39
C ALA A 66 3.32 -18.65 -0.38
N LEU A 67 2.91 -19.92 -0.22
CA LEU A 67 1.52 -20.37 -0.27
C LEU A 67 0.95 -20.76 1.12
N GLY A 68 1.62 -20.38 2.21
CA GLY A 68 1.14 -20.62 3.57
C GLY A 68 -0.14 -19.88 3.92
N TRP A 69 -0.41 -18.76 3.23
CA TRP A 69 -1.58 -17.90 3.47
C TRP A 69 -2.92 -18.62 3.18
N LEU A 70 -2.92 -19.65 2.32
CA LEU A 70 -4.12 -20.44 2.03
C LEU A 70 -4.65 -21.20 3.27
N ASP A 71 -3.80 -21.53 4.25
CA ASP A 71 -4.21 -22.27 5.45
C ASP A 71 -4.13 -21.42 6.74
N VAL A 72 -3.80 -20.13 6.60
CA VAL A 72 -3.46 -19.29 7.76
C VAL A 72 -4.64 -19.05 8.69
N ALA A 73 -5.85 -18.90 8.14
CA ALA A 73 -7.05 -18.66 8.95
C ALA A 73 -7.30 -19.83 9.92
N LYS A 74 -7.22 -21.06 9.43
CA LYS A 74 -7.37 -22.28 10.23
C LYS A 74 -6.26 -22.46 11.27
N ARG A 75 -5.03 -22.04 10.94
CA ARG A 75 -3.93 -22.02 11.91
C ARG A 75 -4.22 -21.02 13.03
N MET A 76 -4.60 -19.80 12.66
CA MET A 76 -4.82 -18.70 13.60
C MET A 76 -6.08 -18.86 14.45
N GLU A 77 -7.07 -19.64 13.99
CA GLU A 77 -8.22 -20.04 14.81
C GLU A 77 -7.79 -20.68 16.15
N ARG A 78 -6.73 -21.49 16.13
CA ARG A 78 -6.19 -22.17 17.32
C ARG A 78 -5.48 -21.24 18.29
N GLU A 79 -4.95 -20.13 17.78
CA GLU A 79 -4.19 -19.13 18.54
C GLU A 79 -5.12 -18.04 19.12
N ALA A 80 -6.34 -17.92 18.61
CA ALA A 80 -7.20 -16.75 18.83
C ALA A 80 -7.58 -16.56 20.30
N ASP A 81 -7.85 -17.64 21.04
CA ASP A 81 -8.16 -17.59 22.47
C ASP A 81 -6.99 -17.05 23.30
N GLU A 82 -5.79 -17.56 23.04
CA GLU A 82 -4.58 -17.14 23.76
C GLU A 82 -4.25 -15.68 23.43
N LEU A 83 -4.33 -15.28 22.17
CA LEU A 83 -4.08 -13.91 21.74
C LEU A 83 -5.05 -12.91 22.39
N MET A 84 -6.35 -13.24 22.43
CA MET A 84 -7.35 -12.37 23.09
C MET A 84 -7.13 -12.29 24.60
N SER A 85 -6.76 -13.40 25.24
CA SER A 85 -6.45 -13.44 26.67
C SER A 85 -5.20 -12.62 27.00
N TYR A 86 -4.15 -12.78 26.20
CA TYR A 86 -2.91 -12.01 26.31
C TYR A 86 -3.17 -10.50 26.12
N ALA A 87 -3.95 -10.13 25.12
CA ALA A 87 -4.31 -8.73 24.87
C ALA A 87 -5.09 -8.11 26.03
N LYS A 88 -6.04 -8.86 26.62
CA LYS A 88 -6.80 -8.40 27.78
C LYS A 88 -5.91 -8.12 28.98
N ALA A 89 -4.93 -8.99 29.26
CA ALA A 89 -3.98 -8.77 30.36
C ALA A 89 -3.16 -7.48 30.14
N LEU A 90 -2.70 -7.24 28.91
CA LEU A 90 -1.91 -6.04 28.61
C LEU A 90 -2.73 -4.75 28.59
N ALA A 91 -4.04 -4.83 28.41
CA ALA A 91 -4.92 -3.66 28.43
C ALA A 91 -5.00 -3.00 29.83
N GLU A 92 -4.68 -3.74 30.90
CA GLU A 92 -4.57 -3.19 32.26
C GLU A 92 -3.24 -2.46 32.48
N GLU A 93 -2.19 -2.83 31.73
CA GLU A 93 -0.84 -2.28 31.88
C GLU A 93 -0.59 -1.03 31.01
N PHE A 94 -1.13 -1.03 29.79
CA PHE A 94 -0.83 -0.06 28.74
C PHE A 94 -2.07 0.73 28.29
N THR A 95 -1.86 1.99 27.89
CA THR A 95 -2.91 2.87 27.35
C THR A 95 -2.79 3.06 25.84
N SER A 96 -1.61 2.78 25.27
CA SER A 96 -1.32 2.90 23.85
C SER A 96 -0.53 1.71 23.34
N VAL A 97 -0.76 1.35 22.08
CA VAL A 97 0.06 0.42 21.32
C VAL A 97 0.59 1.15 20.09
N VAL A 98 1.90 1.13 19.87
CA VAL A 98 2.52 1.71 18.67
C VAL A 98 3.19 0.60 17.89
N LEU A 99 2.65 0.32 16.70
CA LEU A 99 3.28 -0.58 15.74
C LEU A 99 4.36 0.15 14.96
N LEU A 100 5.57 -0.42 14.98
CA LEU A 100 6.75 0.04 14.27
C LEU A 100 6.98 -0.92 13.09
N GLY A 101 6.57 -0.52 11.89
CA GLY A 101 6.56 -1.44 10.75
C GLY A 101 6.47 -0.74 9.40
N MET A 102 6.63 -1.52 8.33
CA MET A 102 6.51 -1.06 6.94
C MET A 102 5.79 -2.10 6.09
N GLY A 103 5.11 -1.63 5.03
CA GLY A 103 4.46 -2.47 4.03
C GLY A 103 3.51 -3.49 4.65
N GLY A 104 3.76 -4.78 4.36
CA GLY A 104 2.88 -5.88 4.78
C GLY A 104 2.81 -6.05 6.29
N SER A 105 3.85 -5.59 7.01
CA SER A 105 3.94 -5.62 8.46
C SER A 105 3.23 -4.46 9.16
N SER A 106 2.64 -3.50 8.41
CA SER A 106 1.96 -2.32 8.97
C SER A 106 0.59 -1.99 8.34
N LEU A 107 0.37 -2.29 7.05
CA LEU A 107 -0.82 -1.83 6.33
C LEU A 107 -2.12 -2.50 6.80
N ALA A 108 -2.14 -3.82 6.99
CA ALA A 108 -3.34 -4.49 7.52
C ALA A 108 -3.68 -4.01 8.96
N PRO A 109 -2.72 -3.89 9.89
CA PRO A 109 -2.94 -3.22 11.18
C PRO A 109 -3.46 -1.78 11.07
N LEU A 110 -2.95 -0.99 10.12
CA LEU A 110 -3.42 0.37 9.88
C LEU A 110 -4.89 0.39 9.43
N VAL A 111 -5.25 -0.50 8.49
CA VAL A 111 -6.64 -0.62 8.02
C VAL A 111 -7.57 -0.98 9.18
N LEU A 112 -7.19 -1.98 9.97
CA LEU A 112 -7.98 -2.41 11.12
C LEU A 112 -8.10 -1.30 12.18
N SER A 113 -7.02 -0.57 12.48
CA SER A 113 -7.09 0.52 13.47
C SER A 113 -7.96 1.68 13.00
N GLU A 114 -7.90 2.07 11.72
CA GLU A 114 -8.72 3.16 11.18
C GLU A 114 -10.21 2.79 11.11
N ILE A 115 -10.56 1.54 10.80
CA ILE A 115 -11.95 1.09 10.67
C ILE A 115 -12.60 0.87 12.03
N PHE A 116 -11.89 0.25 12.98
CA PHE A 116 -12.45 -0.07 14.30
C PHE A 116 -12.29 1.07 15.31
N GLY A 117 -11.34 1.98 15.10
CA GLY A 117 -11.04 3.05 16.04
C GLY A 117 -10.52 2.52 17.38
N VAL A 118 -10.80 3.27 18.46
CA VAL A 118 -10.42 2.87 19.82
C VAL A 118 -11.52 2.02 20.43
N VAL A 119 -11.20 0.76 20.77
CA VAL A 119 -12.10 -0.13 21.49
C VAL A 119 -12.06 0.21 22.98
N LYS A 120 -13.24 0.37 23.61
CA LYS A 120 -13.35 0.71 25.03
C LYS A 120 -12.66 -0.37 25.89
N GLY A 121 -11.81 0.08 26.81
CA GLY A 121 -11.08 -0.79 27.73
C GLY A 121 -9.80 -1.40 27.14
N TYR A 122 -9.40 -1.01 25.94
CA TYR A 122 -8.16 -1.45 25.30
C TYR A 122 -7.27 -0.26 24.88
N PRO A 123 -5.95 -0.49 24.72
CA PRO A 123 -5.03 0.51 24.22
C PRO A 123 -5.40 1.03 22.82
N ALA A 124 -5.16 2.32 22.56
CA ALA A 124 -5.26 2.86 21.21
C ALA A 124 -4.11 2.36 20.33
N LEU A 125 -4.41 1.73 19.20
CA LEU A 125 -3.40 1.30 18.21
C LEU A 125 -3.04 2.43 17.24
N LYS A 126 -1.75 2.76 17.19
CA LYS A 126 -1.13 3.69 16.24
C LYS A 126 -0.12 2.95 15.39
N VAL A 127 -0.05 3.27 14.11
CA VAL A 127 0.95 2.70 13.18
C VAL A 127 1.95 3.80 12.82
N LEU A 128 3.23 3.56 13.11
CA LEU A 128 4.33 4.40 12.71
C LEU A 128 5.10 3.72 11.57
N ASP A 129 4.87 4.23 10.37
CA ASP A 129 5.44 3.76 9.11
C ASP A 129 5.98 4.91 8.26
N SER A 130 6.45 5.97 8.94
CA SER A 130 7.14 7.08 8.31
C SER A 130 8.35 7.52 9.13
N THR A 131 9.48 7.66 8.43
CA THR A 131 10.74 8.18 8.95
C THR A 131 10.78 9.71 8.99
N CYS A 132 9.71 10.38 8.55
CA CYS A 132 9.52 11.82 8.70
C CYS A 132 9.65 12.21 10.18
N PRO A 133 10.59 13.10 10.55
CA PRO A 133 10.76 13.55 11.94
C PRO A 133 9.48 14.12 12.56
N GLU A 134 8.67 14.83 11.77
CA GLU A 134 7.41 15.41 12.19
C GLU A 134 6.34 14.33 12.44
N ALA A 135 6.33 13.25 11.64
CA ALA A 135 5.45 12.11 11.86
C ALA A 135 5.82 11.33 13.13
N LEU A 136 7.13 11.08 13.33
CA LEU A 136 7.64 10.48 14.57
C LEU A 136 7.27 11.32 15.80
N SER A 137 7.49 12.63 15.73
CA SER A 137 7.17 13.57 16.82
C SER A 137 5.67 13.63 17.09
N ALA A 138 4.83 13.57 16.05
CA ALA A 138 3.37 13.54 16.20
C ALA A 138 2.88 12.27 16.90
N VAL A 139 3.47 11.10 16.60
CA VAL A 139 3.16 9.87 17.32
C VAL A 139 3.61 9.97 18.76
N GLU A 140 4.87 10.34 19.02
CA GLU A 140 5.42 10.44 20.37
C GLU A 140 4.62 11.41 21.25
N SER A 141 4.27 12.59 20.74
CA SER A 141 3.51 13.59 21.49
C SER A 141 2.08 13.16 21.80
N SER A 142 1.60 12.08 21.18
CA SER A 142 0.23 11.57 21.34
C SER A 142 0.14 10.36 22.27
N ILE A 143 1.24 9.97 22.93
CA ILE A 143 1.32 8.81 23.82
C ILE A 143 2.03 9.15 25.13
N ASP A 144 1.74 8.37 26.18
CA ASP A 144 2.65 8.24 27.32
C ASP A 144 3.61 7.07 27.01
N VAL A 145 4.88 7.39 26.75
CA VAL A 145 5.91 6.40 26.39
C VAL A 145 6.03 5.30 27.45
N LYS A 146 5.88 5.61 28.75
CA LYS A 146 5.97 4.62 29.84
C LYS A 146 4.80 3.64 29.79
N LYS A 147 3.61 4.13 29.41
CA LYS A 147 2.35 3.38 29.28
C LYS A 147 2.06 2.94 27.85
N THR A 148 3.09 2.84 27.02
CA THR A 148 2.98 2.36 25.64
C THR A 148 3.65 1.01 25.44
N LEU A 149 2.95 0.10 24.77
CA LEU A 149 3.52 -1.12 24.21
C LEU A 149 3.93 -0.88 22.76
N PHE A 150 5.18 -1.14 22.41
CA PHE A 150 5.71 -1.04 21.06
C PHE A 150 5.76 -2.42 20.41
N ILE A 151 5.24 -2.53 19.19
CA ILE A 151 5.32 -3.74 18.37
C ILE A 151 6.39 -3.51 17.30
N VAL A 152 7.54 -4.17 17.41
CA VAL A 152 8.54 -4.16 16.33
C VAL A 152 8.12 -5.23 15.31
N SER A 153 7.71 -4.80 14.12
CA SER A 153 7.03 -5.64 13.13
C SER A 153 7.85 -5.66 11.83
N SER A 154 8.58 -6.75 11.60
CA SER A 154 9.41 -6.93 10.40
C SER A 154 9.68 -8.40 10.13
N LYS A 155 9.40 -8.85 8.89
CA LYS A 155 9.67 -10.23 8.43
C LYS A 155 11.16 -10.57 8.54
N SER A 156 12.03 -9.80 7.87
CA SER A 156 13.48 -10.04 7.88
C SER A 156 14.16 -9.62 9.18
N GLY A 157 13.52 -8.73 9.94
CA GLY A 157 14.11 -8.11 11.13
C GLY A 157 15.25 -7.12 10.83
N SER A 158 15.55 -6.87 9.56
CA SER A 158 16.64 -6.00 9.09
C SER A 158 16.16 -4.72 8.40
N THR A 159 14.84 -4.54 8.28
CA THR A 159 14.24 -3.35 7.65
C THR A 159 14.64 -2.10 8.43
N ILE A 160 15.26 -1.13 7.74
CA ILE A 160 15.91 0.03 8.37
C ILE A 160 14.94 0.86 9.20
N GLU A 161 13.72 1.07 8.72
CA GLU A 161 12.75 1.96 9.35
C GLU A 161 12.21 1.44 10.70
N PRO A 162 11.64 0.21 10.83
CA PRO A 162 11.21 -0.31 12.13
C PRO A 162 12.37 -0.45 13.11
N LEU A 163 13.59 -0.77 12.65
CA LEU A 163 14.77 -0.80 13.52
C LEU A 163 15.16 0.59 14.01
N SER A 164 15.09 1.62 13.16
CA SER A 164 15.33 3.01 13.57
C SER A 164 14.32 3.47 14.63
N PHE A 165 13.03 3.16 14.45
CA PHE A 165 12.01 3.48 15.46
C PHE A 165 12.23 2.72 16.77
N PHE A 166 12.55 1.43 16.69
CA PHE A 166 12.85 0.60 17.85
C PHE A 166 14.00 1.22 18.66
N LYS A 167 15.14 1.50 18.01
CA LYS A 167 16.31 2.09 18.66
C LYS A 167 15.97 3.42 19.34
N TYR A 168 15.17 4.25 18.68
CA TYR A 168 14.71 5.52 19.22
C TYR A 168 13.88 5.38 20.50
N PHE A 169 12.79 4.61 20.47
CA PHE A 169 11.90 4.44 21.62
C PHE A 169 12.55 3.63 22.74
N TYR A 170 13.40 2.64 22.41
CA TYR A 170 14.12 1.87 23.40
C TYR A 170 15.07 2.75 24.21
N ALA A 171 15.85 3.63 23.55
CA ALA A 171 16.74 4.56 24.25
C ALA A 171 16.00 5.54 25.17
N LYS A 172 14.78 5.97 24.79
CA LYS A 172 13.92 6.76 25.69
C LYS A 172 13.45 5.95 26.88
N LEU A 173 12.99 4.73 26.66
CA LEU A 173 12.51 3.85 27.72
C LEU A 173 13.62 3.44 28.69
N VAL A 174 14.86 3.28 28.24
CA VAL A 174 16.01 3.06 29.15
C VAL A 174 16.18 4.21 30.14
N ARG A 175 15.89 5.45 29.74
CA ARG A 175 15.94 6.62 30.63
C ARG A 175 14.74 6.70 31.58
N ILE A 176 13.56 6.23 31.15
CA ILE A 176 12.30 6.32 31.90
C ILE A 176 12.11 5.12 32.85
N ASN A 177 12.55 3.94 32.44
CA ASN A 177 12.39 2.66 33.13
C ASN A 177 13.68 1.82 32.99
N PRO A 178 14.79 2.23 33.67
CA PRO A 178 16.07 1.54 33.58
C PRO A 178 15.95 0.05 33.93
N GLY A 179 16.62 -0.81 33.15
CA GLY A 179 16.61 -2.27 33.35
C GLY A 179 15.36 -2.99 32.85
N ASN A 180 14.26 -2.29 32.57
CA ASN A 180 12.98 -2.90 32.16
C ASN A 180 12.43 -2.39 30.83
N ALA A 181 13.19 -1.58 30.08
CA ALA A 181 12.77 -1.01 28.80
C ALA A 181 12.21 -2.06 27.81
N GLY A 182 12.81 -3.25 27.75
CA GLY A 182 12.37 -4.36 26.91
C GLY A 182 10.94 -4.85 27.19
N LYS A 183 10.42 -4.68 28.42
CA LYS A 183 9.06 -5.10 28.79
C LYS A 183 7.95 -4.28 28.14
N ASN A 184 8.30 -3.13 27.54
CA ASN A 184 7.43 -2.33 26.70
C ASN A 184 7.49 -2.73 25.22
N PHE A 185 8.21 -3.79 24.84
CA PHE A 185 8.34 -4.23 23.45
C PHE A 185 7.86 -5.66 23.26
N ILE A 186 7.22 -5.89 22.11
CA ILE A 186 7.03 -7.23 21.52
C ILE A 186 7.58 -7.23 20.10
N ALA A 187 7.92 -8.41 19.58
CA ALA A 187 8.36 -8.60 18.21
C ALA A 187 7.41 -9.51 17.44
N ILE A 188 7.16 -9.19 16.17
CA ILE A 188 6.52 -10.07 15.18
C ILE A 188 7.47 -10.21 14.01
N THR A 189 7.94 -11.44 13.76
CA THR A 189 9.01 -11.69 12.78
C THR A 189 9.00 -13.15 12.31
N ASP A 190 9.80 -13.46 11.30
CA ASP A 190 10.01 -14.84 10.85
C ASP A 190 11.03 -15.58 11.71
N PRO A 191 11.06 -16.93 11.67
CA PRO A 191 12.07 -17.72 12.36
C PRO A 191 13.49 -17.34 11.92
N SER A 192 14.43 -17.34 12.87
CA SER A 192 15.85 -17.09 12.64
C SER A 192 16.16 -15.71 12.05
N SER A 193 15.28 -14.73 12.28
CA SER A 193 15.47 -13.37 11.80
C SER A 193 16.43 -12.56 12.68
N VAL A 194 16.91 -11.43 12.15
CA VAL A 194 17.70 -10.47 12.93
C VAL A 194 16.92 -9.95 14.14
N LEU A 195 15.60 -9.78 13.99
CA LEU A 195 14.73 -9.22 15.04
C LEU A 195 14.48 -10.22 16.17
N GLU A 196 14.50 -11.52 15.90
CA GLU A 196 14.51 -12.55 16.95
C GLU A 196 15.72 -12.37 17.89
N GLY A 197 16.91 -12.13 17.32
CA GLY A 197 18.11 -11.81 18.08
C GLY A 197 17.97 -10.52 18.91
N TYR A 198 17.37 -9.47 18.35
CA TYR A 198 17.06 -8.24 19.09
C TYR A 198 16.08 -8.50 20.24
N ALA A 199 15.02 -9.27 20.02
CA ALA A 199 14.03 -9.57 21.04
C ALA A 199 14.67 -10.25 22.27
N SER A 200 15.57 -11.21 22.03
CA SER A 200 16.35 -11.86 23.09
C SER A 200 17.31 -10.89 23.78
N LYS A 201 18.19 -10.22 23.00
CA LYS A 201 19.23 -9.32 23.52
C LYS A 201 18.67 -8.17 24.37
N TYR A 202 17.54 -7.60 23.96
CA TYR A 202 16.94 -6.42 24.59
C TYR A 202 15.77 -6.79 25.53
N GLY A 203 15.55 -8.08 25.82
CA GLY A 203 14.59 -8.54 26.83
C GLY A 203 13.13 -8.21 26.49
N PHE A 204 12.73 -8.38 25.24
CA PHE A 204 11.36 -8.13 24.79
C PHE A 204 10.38 -9.02 25.56
N ARG A 205 9.19 -8.50 25.84
CA ARG A 205 8.17 -9.21 26.60
C ARG A 205 7.72 -10.49 25.89
N ARG A 206 7.57 -10.45 24.58
CA ARG A 206 7.08 -11.57 23.77
C ARG A 206 7.59 -11.50 22.35
N LEU A 207 7.90 -12.67 21.80
CA LEU A 207 8.21 -12.91 20.40
C LEU A 207 7.08 -13.71 19.76
N PHE A 208 6.55 -13.23 18.65
CA PHE A 208 5.60 -13.95 17.81
C PHE A 208 6.31 -14.36 16.51
N THR A 209 6.57 -15.66 16.39
CA THR A 209 7.24 -16.22 15.21
C THR A 209 6.21 -16.59 14.14
N ASN A 210 6.20 -15.82 13.06
CA ASN A 210 5.28 -15.97 11.93
C ASN A 210 5.70 -17.15 11.02
N PRO A 211 4.76 -17.77 10.27
CA PRO A 211 5.13 -18.77 9.28
C PRO A 211 5.93 -18.11 8.14
N ALA A 212 7.15 -18.64 7.87
CA ALA A 212 8.05 -18.06 6.87
C ALA A 212 7.50 -18.16 5.44
N ASP A 213 6.61 -19.13 5.20
CA ASP A 213 5.96 -19.42 3.94
C ASP A 213 4.79 -18.47 3.60
N ILE A 214 4.65 -17.37 4.33
CA ILE A 214 3.67 -16.31 4.11
C ILE A 214 4.38 -15.03 3.68
N GLY A 215 4.09 -14.54 2.48
CA GLY A 215 4.59 -13.25 1.99
C GLY A 215 4.03 -12.08 2.81
N GLY A 216 4.79 -10.98 2.94
CA GLY A 216 4.39 -9.85 3.79
C GLY A 216 3.01 -9.27 3.44
N ARG A 217 2.72 -9.06 2.15
CA ARG A 217 1.41 -8.55 1.69
C ARG A 217 0.25 -9.56 1.80
N PHE A 218 0.55 -10.84 2.02
CA PHE A 218 -0.40 -11.94 2.25
C PHE A 218 -0.50 -12.32 3.74
N SER A 219 -0.06 -11.44 4.65
CA SER A 219 0.05 -11.73 6.09
C SER A 219 -1.04 -11.06 6.95
N ALA A 220 -2.08 -10.48 6.33
CA ALA A 220 -3.14 -9.77 7.04
C ALA A 220 -3.87 -10.66 8.06
N LEU A 221 -4.00 -11.95 7.75
CA LEU A 221 -4.62 -12.97 8.61
C LEU A 221 -3.60 -13.76 9.45
N SER A 222 -2.33 -13.39 9.48
CA SER A 222 -1.31 -14.02 10.33
C SER A 222 -1.08 -13.21 11.62
N PHE A 223 -0.04 -13.55 12.40
CA PHE A 223 0.34 -12.74 13.57
C PHE A 223 0.59 -11.26 13.22
N PHE A 224 1.06 -10.94 12.00
CA PHE A 224 1.31 -9.56 11.58
C PHE A 224 0.06 -8.68 11.61
N GLY A 225 -1.11 -9.20 11.20
CA GLY A 225 -2.37 -8.47 11.30
C GLY A 225 -3.12 -8.70 12.61
N LEU A 226 -3.10 -9.94 13.13
CA LEU A 226 -3.98 -10.33 14.24
C LEU A 226 -3.44 -9.96 15.63
N VAL A 227 -2.13 -9.94 15.85
CA VAL A 227 -1.55 -9.53 17.15
C VAL A 227 -1.85 -8.05 17.42
N PRO A 228 -1.58 -7.09 16.50
CA PRO A 228 -1.93 -5.70 16.72
C PRO A 228 -3.44 -5.49 16.90
N ALA A 229 -4.26 -6.22 16.14
CA ALA A 229 -5.71 -6.14 16.22
C ALA A 229 -6.24 -6.60 17.59
N ALA A 230 -5.78 -7.76 18.08
CA ALA A 230 -6.15 -8.26 19.40
C ALA A 230 -5.74 -7.27 20.51
N LEU A 231 -4.51 -6.74 20.45
CA LEU A 231 -4.01 -5.74 21.40
C LEU A 231 -4.83 -4.43 21.39
N ALA A 232 -5.43 -4.09 20.26
CA ALA A 232 -6.36 -2.97 20.12
C ALA A 232 -7.79 -3.28 20.60
N GLY A 233 -8.06 -4.50 21.07
CA GLY A 233 -9.38 -4.96 21.51
C GLY A 233 -10.31 -5.42 20.39
N ILE A 234 -9.83 -5.55 19.15
CA ILE A 234 -10.63 -6.04 18.03
C ILE A 234 -10.88 -7.54 18.24
N ASP A 235 -12.13 -7.98 18.06
CA ASP A 235 -12.53 -9.38 18.18
C ASP A 235 -11.99 -10.20 16.99
N ILE A 236 -10.74 -10.63 17.11
CA ILE A 236 -10.04 -11.38 16.05
C ILE A 236 -10.70 -12.73 15.77
N LYS A 237 -11.45 -13.31 16.72
CA LYS A 237 -12.19 -14.56 16.49
C LYS A 237 -13.24 -14.35 15.42
N LYS A 238 -13.95 -13.20 15.44
CA LYS A 238 -14.90 -12.85 14.36
C LYS A 238 -14.20 -12.57 13.04
N ILE A 239 -13.02 -11.93 13.04
CA ILE A 239 -12.22 -11.72 11.82
C ILE A 239 -11.86 -13.08 11.20
N ILE A 240 -11.25 -13.97 11.98
CA ILE A 240 -10.85 -15.32 11.54
C ILE A 240 -12.06 -16.13 11.10
N HIS A 241 -13.17 -16.08 11.84
CA HIS A 241 -14.40 -16.78 11.48
C HIS A 241 -14.91 -16.36 10.08
N ASN A 242 -14.91 -15.07 9.77
CA ASN A 242 -15.29 -14.59 8.44
C ASN A 242 -14.29 -15.04 7.36
N ALA A 243 -12.99 -15.09 7.67
CA ALA A 243 -11.98 -15.63 6.76
C ALA A 243 -12.21 -17.12 6.47
N LEU A 244 -12.52 -17.93 7.48
CA LEU A 244 -12.82 -19.36 7.34
C LEU A 244 -14.08 -19.62 6.51
N ILE A 245 -15.10 -18.76 6.62
CA ILE A 245 -16.28 -18.80 5.75
C ILE A 245 -15.86 -18.56 4.29
N MET A 246 -15.03 -17.54 4.03
CA MET A 246 -14.52 -17.27 2.68
C MET A 246 -13.64 -18.41 2.15
N GLU A 247 -12.83 -19.03 3.01
CA GLU A 247 -11.99 -20.18 2.69
C GLU A 247 -12.86 -21.36 2.24
N GLU A 248 -13.85 -21.74 3.06
CA GLU A 248 -14.77 -22.83 2.76
C GLU A 248 -15.52 -22.57 1.45
N ALA A 249 -15.96 -21.32 1.23
CA ALA A 249 -16.63 -20.90 0.01
C ALA A 249 -15.77 -21.01 -1.23
N SER A 250 -14.52 -20.63 -1.12
CA SER A 250 -13.58 -20.60 -2.23
C SER A 250 -12.98 -21.98 -2.52
N ARG A 251 -12.87 -22.85 -1.50
CA ARG A 251 -12.31 -24.21 -1.59
C ARG A 251 -13.28 -25.23 -2.16
N HIS A 252 -14.58 -25.08 -1.89
CA HIS A 252 -15.60 -26.04 -2.31
C HIS A 252 -16.54 -25.51 -3.41
N ALA A 253 -16.17 -24.42 -4.07
CA ALA A 253 -16.92 -23.91 -5.22
C ALA A 253 -16.95 -24.96 -6.35
N ALA A 254 -18.10 -25.15 -7.00
CA ALA A 254 -18.20 -26.09 -8.12
C ALA A 254 -17.57 -25.54 -9.41
N SER A 255 -17.39 -24.22 -9.49
CA SER A 255 -16.77 -23.51 -10.61
C SER A 255 -16.01 -22.27 -10.12
N ALA A 256 -15.15 -21.72 -10.97
CA ALA A 256 -14.44 -20.47 -10.75
C ALA A 256 -15.41 -19.28 -10.61
N SER A 257 -16.58 -19.32 -11.24
CA SER A 257 -17.64 -18.31 -11.06
C SER A 257 -18.33 -18.38 -9.70
N GLU A 258 -18.33 -19.54 -9.05
CA GLU A 258 -18.87 -19.73 -7.70
C GLU A 258 -17.85 -19.48 -6.59
N SER A 259 -16.55 -19.37 -6.89
CA SER A 259 -15.55 -18.97 -5.91
C SER A 259 -15.39 -17.45 -5.90
N PRO A 260 -15.70 -16.73 -4.79
CA PRO A 260 -15.66 -15.27 -4.76
C PRO A 260 -14.29 -14.69 -5.14
N GLY A 261 -13.21 -15.31 -4.64
CA GLY A 261 -11.84 -14.89 -4.95
C GLY A 261 -11.48 -15.15 -6.41
N LEU A 262 -11.81 -16.32 -6.96
CA LEU A 262 -11.55 -16.61 -8.38
C LEU A 262 -12.35 -15.69 -9.28
N ARG A 263 -13.65 -15.54 -9.05
CA ARG A 263 -14.51 -14.64 -9.85
C ARG A 263 -13.96 -13.22 -9.90
N LEU A 264 -13.52 -12.67 -8.77
CA LEU A 264 -12.88 -11.35 -8.73
C LEU A 264 -11.55 -11.35 -9.49
N GLY A 265 -10.70 -12.35 -9.28
CA GLY A 265 -9.41 -12.46 -9.96
C GLY A 265 -9.52 -12.61 -11.47
N VAL A 266 -10.48 -13.39 -11.96
CA VAL A 266 -10.77 -13.53 -13.40
C VAL A 266 -11.21 -12.20 -13.98
N ALA A 267 -12.14 -11.51 -13.31
CA ALA A 267 -12.59 -10.19 -13.77
C ALA A 267 -11.39 -9.22 -13.89
N LEU A 268 -10.54 -9.12 -12.86
CA LEU A 268 -9.38 -8.23 -12.88
C LEU A 268 -8.37 -8.62 -13.97
N GLY A 269 -8.05 -9.91 -14.12
CA GLY A 269 -7.10 -10.40 -15.12
C GLY A 269 -7.58 -10.20 -16.55
N VAL A 270 -8.85 -10.46 -16.83
CA VAL A 270 -9.45 -10.25 -18.16
C VAL A 270 -9.56 -8.77 -18.47
N LEU A 271 -10.01 -7.95 -17.51
CA LEU A 271 -10.08 -6.49 -17.68
C LEU A 271 -8.68 -5.91 -17.99
N TYR A 272 -7.65 -6.38 -17.31
CA TYR A 272 -6.26 -6.03 -17.63
C TYR A 272 -5.88 -6.37 -19.08
N LYS A 273 -6.18 -7.59 -19.55
CA LYS A 273 -5.93 -8.00 -20.96
C LYS A 273 -6.64 -7.10 -21.97
N HIS A 274 -7.73 -6.45 -21.56
CA HIS A 274 -8.49 -5.49 -22.36
C HIS A 274 -8.14 -4.00 -22.09
N GLY A 275 -7.00 -3.72 -21.47
CA GLY A 275 -6.51 -2.36 -21.23
C GLY A 275 -7.21 -1.62 -20.08
N ARG A 276 -7.88 -2.34 -19.18
CA ARG A 276 -8.54 -1.80 -17.98
C ARG A 276 -7.72 -2.16 -16.73
N ASP A 277 -6.58 -1.51 -16.57
CA ASP A 277 -5.61 -1.83 -15.52
C ASP A 277 -5.66 -0.89 -14.30
N LYS A 278 -6.48 0.18 -14.32
CA LYS A 278 -6.56 1.16 -13.21
C LYS A 278 -7.72 0.87 -12.27
N ILE A 279 -7.41 0.20 -11.15
CA ILE A 279 -8.40 -0.28 -10.18
C ILE A 279 -8.69 0.82 -9.15
N THR A 280 -9.87 1.44 -9.26
CA THR A 280 -10.26 2.62 -8.46
C THR A 280 -11.20 2.21 -7.34
N PHE A 281 -10.75 2.35 -6.10
CA PHE A 281 -11.52 1.96 -4.91
C PHE A 281 -12.47 3.06 -4.47
N LEU A 282 -13.72 2.66 -4.19
CA LEU A 282 -14.77 3.51 -3.66
C LEU A 282 -15.33 2.89 -2.38
N SER A 283 -15.12 3.56 -1.25
CA SER A 283 -15.63 3.12 0.05
C SER A 283 -16.38 4.28 0.72
N PRO A 284 -17.42 4.01 1.53
CA PRO A 284 -18.03 5.04 2.36
C PRO A 284 -17.07 5.47 3.49
N LYS A 285 -17.44 6.57 4.16
CA LYS A 285 -16.71 7.08 5.33
C LYS A 285 -16.58 6.02 6.43
N GLY A 286 -15.37 5.85 6.96
CA GLY A 286 -15.00 4.84 7.92
C GLY A 286 -14.48 3.53 7.32
N LEU A 287 -14.50 3.36 5.98
CA LEU A 287 -13.99 2.18 5.27
C LEU A 287 -12.97 2.53 4.18
N GLU A 288 -12.58 3.81 4.04
CA GLU A 288 -11.63 4.29 3.02
C GLU A 288 -10.24 3.65 3.14
N SER A 289 -9.85 3.27 4.35
CA SER A 289 -8.53 2.69 4.62
C SER A 289 -8.33 1.34 3.94
N PHE A 290 -9.40 0.58 3.67
CA PHE A 290 -9.31 -0.73 3.01
C PHE A 290 -8.52 -0.70 1.69
N GLY A 291 -8.68 0.39 0.92
CA GLY A 291 -7.93 0.59 -0.32
C GLY A 291 -6.42 0.58 -0.12
N LEU A 292 -5.92 1.05 1.03
CA LEU A 292 -4.48 1.15 1.31
C LEU A 292 -3.79 -0.21 1.40
N TRP A 293 -4.44 -1.21 2.02
CA TRP A 293 -3.91 -2.58 2.07
C TRP A 293 -4.02 -3.26 0.71
N THR A 294 -5.17 -3.13 0.06
CA THR A 294 -5.42 -3.76 -1.25
C THR A 294 -4.49 -3.18 -2.33
N GLU A 295 -4.14 -1.90 -2.21
CA GLU A 295 -3.17 -1.23 -3.05
C GLU A 295 -1.79 -1.90 -2.99
N GLN A 296 -1.29 -2.20 -1.79
CA GLN A 296 -0.05 -2.98 -1.66
C GLN A 296 -0.21 -4.34 -2.32
N LEU A 297 -1.28 -5.05 -1.99
CA LEU A 297 -1.49 -6.41 -2.46
C LEU A 297 -1.46 -6.49 -3.99
N LEU A 298 -2.22 -5.62 -4.67
CA LEU A 298 -2.28 -5.61 -6.13
C LEU A 298 -0.99 -5.08 -6.76
N ALA A 299 -0.50 -3.92 -6.33
CA ALA A 299 0.63 -3.27 -6.98
C ALA A 299 1.93 -4.08 -6.82
N GLU A 300 2.19 -4.60 -5.62
CA GLU A 300 3.41 -5.35 -5.33
C GLU A 300 3.36 -6.78 -5.92
N SER A 301 2.17 -7.37 -6.04
CA SER A 301 2.01 -8.68 -6.67
C SER A 301 2.06 -8.61 -8.20
N THR A 302 1.46 -7.58 -8.80
CA THR A 302 1.29 -7.55 -10.27
C THR A 302 2.30 -6.67 -11.00
N GLY A 303 2.89 -5.69 -10.31
CA GLY A 303 3.76 -4.66 -10.89
C GLY A 303 5.18 -5.12 -11.21
N LYS A 304 5.36 -6.00 -12.18
CA LYS A 304 6.65 -6.60 -12.55
C LYS A 304 6.68 -6.96 -14.03
N ASN A 305 7.87 -7.16 -14.58
CA ASN A 305 8.06 -7.56 -15.98
C ASN A 305 7.36 -6.64 -16.99
N GLY A 306 7.26 -5.34 -16.69
CA GLY A 306 6.60 -4.36 -17.56
C GLY A 306 5.07 -4.43 -17.56
N VAL A 307 4.45 -5.17 -16.65
CA VAL A 307 3.00 -5.28 -16.50
C VAL A 307 2.56 -4.93 -15.08
N GLY A 308 1.27 -4.69 -14.86
CA GLY A 308 0.73 -4.49 -13.52
C GLY A 308 -0.65 -3.84 -13.48
N LEU A 309 -1.40 -4.15 -12.43
CA LEU A 309 -2.59 -3.42 -12.04
C LEU A 309 -2.18 -2.17 -11.26
N VAL A 310 -2.83 -1.04 -11.56
CA VAL A 310 -2.60 0.25 -10.92
C VAL A 310 -3.75 0.53 -9.94
N PRO A 311 -3.62 0.16 -8.67
CA PRO A 311 -4.61 0.50 -7.64
C PRO A 311 -4.61 2.00 -7.34
N ILE A 312 -5.80 2.58 -7.25
CA ILE A 312 -6.05 4.00 -6.98
C ILE A 312 -6.95 4.09 -5.74
N SER A 313 -6.33 4.40 -4.60
CA SER A 313 -7.01 4.50 -3.31
C SER A 313 -7.35 5.95 -2.97
N ASN A 314 -8.59 6.16 -2.49
CA ASN A 314 -9.05 7.42 -1.92
C ASN A 314 -8.91 8.63 -2.87
N GLU A 315 -9.01 8.39 -4.19
CA GLU A 315 -9.10 9.45 -5.17
C GLU A 315 -10.47 10.15 -5.06
N PRO A 316 -10.53 11.48 -4.86
CA PRO A 316 -11.80 12.17 -4.69
C PRO A 316 -12.73 12.00 -5.90
N LEU A 317 -14.01 11.74 -5.67
CA LEU A 317 -14.98 11.56 -6.76
C LEU A 317 -15.03 12.76 -7.72
N GLY A 318 -15.00 12.47 -9.02
CA GLY A 318 -15.03 13.42 -10.14
C GLY A 318 -16.26 13.27 -11.00
N ALA A 319 -16.40 14.13 -12.02
CA ALA A 319 -17.39 13.93 -13.07
C ALA A 319 -17.05 12.72 -13.92
N ILE A 320 -18.04 12.09 -14.57
CA ILE A 320 -17.80 10.87 -15.38
C ILE A 320 -16.78 11.13 -16.50
N ARG A 321 -16.90 12.28 -17.17
CA ARG A 321 -15.95 12.72 -18.22
C ARG A 321 -14.50 12.91 -17.76
N SER A 322 -14.26 12.93 -16.44
CA SER A 322 -12.93 13.12 -15.87
C SER A 322 -12.17 11.81 -15.70
N TYR A 323 -12.75 10.67 -16.04
CA TYR A 323 -12.13 9.36 -15.92
C TYR A 323 -11.74 8.81 -17.29
N GLY A 324 -10.51 8.34 -17.42
CA GLY A 324 -10.02 7.62 -18.59
C GLY A 324 -10.73 6.28 -18.82
N SER A 325 -10.70 5.80 -20.05
CA SER A 325 -11.29 4.51 -20.44
C SER A 325 -10.48 3.30 -19.97
N ASP A 326 -9.47 3.47 -19.14
CA ASP A 326 -8.63 2.42 -18.53
C ASP A 326 -9.07 2.04 -17.11
N ARG A 327 -10.09 2.74 -16.58
CA ARG A 327 -10.58 2.54 -15.21
C ARG A 327 -11.46 1.29 -15.05
N VAL A 328 -11.29 0.64 -13.90
CA VAL A 328 -12.23 -0.29 -13.25
C VAL A 328 -12.61 0.32 -11.91
N PHE A 329 -13.89 0.34 -11.54
CA PHE A 329 -14.32 0.84 -10.24
C PHE A 329 -14.73 -0.30 -9.34
N VAL A 330 -14.20 -0.32 -8.13
CA VAL A 330 -14.51 -1.33 -7.12
C VAL A 330 -15.09 -0.66 -5.89
N TYR A 331 -16.37 -0.90 -5.64
CA TYR A 331 -17.04 -0.51 -4.42
C TYR A 331 -16.86 -1.57 -3.34
N ILE A 332 -16.50 -1.14 -2.14
CA ILE A 332 -16.55 -1.98 -0.95
C ILE A 332 -17.26 -1.25 0.19
N GLY A 333 -18.28 -1.89 0.75
CA GLY A 333 -19.08 -1.29 1.83
C GLY A 333 -20.43 -1.99 2.02
N PRO A 334 -21.35 -1.40 2.80
CA PRO A 334 -22.66 -1.99 3.05
C PRO A 334 -23.47 -2.17 1.75
N ALA A 335 -24.41 -3.14 1.78
CA ALA A 335 -25.31 -3.42 0.66
C ALA A 335 -26.03 -2.17 0.12
N LYS A 336 -26.43 -1.29 1.03
CA LYS A 336 -26.95 0.04 0.69
C LYS A 336 -25.81 1.05 0.75
N ALA A 337 -25.20 1.33 -0.40
CA ALA A 337 -24.21 2.40 -0.51
C ALA A 337 -24.85 3.78 -0.21
N PRO A 338 -24.07 4.76 0.29
CA PRO A 338 -24.53 6.14 0.36
C PRO A 338 -24.98 6.66 -1.01
N ASP A 339 -26.06 7.44 -1.06
CA ASP A 339 -26.70 7.89 -2.31
C ASP A 339 -25.71 8.54 -3.31
N ILE A 340 -24.76 9.33 -2.81
CA ILE A 340 -23.73 9.97 -3.64
C ILE A 340 -22.84 8.94 -4.34
N ILE A 341 -22.50 7.85 -3.65
CA ILE A 341 -21.69 6.75 -4.19
C ILE A 341 -22.54 5.92 -5.14
N GLU A 342 -23.77 5.55 -4.77
CA GLU A 342 -24.61 4.70 -5.64
C GLU A 342 -24.96 5.40 -6.96
N LYS A 343 -25.34 6.69 -6.91
CA LYS A 343 -25.56 7.50 -8.12
C LYS A 343 -24.31 7.53 -9.00
N ARG A 344 -23.13 7.64 -8.39
CA ARG A 344 -21.86 7.65 -9.12
C ARG A 344 -21.57 6.29 -9.76
N LEU A 345 -21.70 5.20 -9.02
CA LEU A 345 -21.48 3.83 -9.51
C LEU A 345 -22.41 3.50 -10.68
N THR A 346 -23.70 3.85 -10.55
CA THR A 346 -24.68 3.68 -11.63
C THR A 346 -24.28 4.47 -12.87
N ALA A 347 -23.95 5.76 -12.72
CA ALA A 347 -23.54 6.61 -13.84
C ALA A 347 -22.23 6.12 -14.51
N LEU A 348 -21.29 5.57 -13.74
CA LEU A 348 -20.06 4.97 -14.28
C LEU A 348 -20.35 3.70 -15.09
N ALA A 349 -21.21 2.83 -14.58
CA ALA A 349 -21.64 1.62 -15.29
C ALA A 349 -22.38 1.97 -16.60
N THR A 350 -23.31 2.93 -16.57
CA THR A 350 -24.01 3.43 -17.77
C THR A 350 -23.05 4.02 -18.80
N ALA A 351 -21.96 4.65 -18.35
CA ALA A 351 -20.91 5.17 -19.23
C ALA A 351 -19.94 4.09 -19.76
N GLY A 352 -20.16 2.81 -19.45
CA GLY A 352 -19.37 1.70 -19.95
C GLY A 352 -18.08 1.42 -19.17
N HIS A 353 -17.91 1.99 -17.97
CA HIS A 353 -16.85 1.56 -17.08
C HIS A 353 -17.25 0.26 -16.37
N PRO A 354 -16.34 -0.73 -16.25
CA PRO A 354 -16.55 -1.87 -15.37
C PRO A 354 -16.74 -1.41 -13.92
N VAL A 355 -17.81 -1.89 -13.29
CA VAL A 355 -18.13 -1.62 -11.87
C VAL A 355 -18.32 -2.94 -11.13
N ILE A 356 -17.52 -3.15 -10.09
CA ILE A 356 -17.59 -4.30 -9.20
C ILE A 356 -18.05 -3.80 -7.83
N ARG A 357 -19.10 -4.41 -7.27
CA ARG A 357 -19.63 -4.10 -5.94
C ARG A 357 -19.42 -5.31 -5.04
N LEU A 358 -18.60 -5.12 -4.00
CA LEU A 358 -18.31 -6.12 -2.97
C LEU A 358 -18.96 -5.67 -1.66
N PHE A 359 -19.84 -6.49 -1.11
CA PHE A 359 -20.64 -6.08 0.04
C PHE A 359 -20.08 -6.57 1.37
N LEU A 360 -19.77 -5.60 2.24
CA LEU A 360 -19.27 -5.81 3.59
C LEU A 360 -20.43 -5.74 4.59
N ALA A 361 -20.78 -6.86 5.20
CA ALA A 361 -21.90 -6.93 6.15
C ALA A 361 -21.62 -6.18 7.47
N CYS A 362 -20.38 -6.25 7.95
CA CYS A 362 -19.90 -5.52 9.12
C CYS A 362 -18.36 -5.40 9.07
N PRO A 363 -17.73 -4.54 9.88
CA PRO A 363 -16.27 -4.40 9.90
C PRO A 363 -15.51 -5.72 10.09
N HIS A 364 -16.05 -6.68 10.86
CA HIS A 364 -15.39 -7.98 11.06
C HIS A 364 -15.37 -8.86 9.80
N ALA A 365 -16.21 -8.57 8.81
CA ALA A 365 -16.19 -9.26 7.53
C ALA A 365 -14.93 -8.93 6.70
N LEU A 366 -14.09 -7.97 7.14
CA LEU A 366 -12.77 -7.74 6.54
C LEU A 366 -11.89 -8.99 6.50
N GLY A 367 -12.07 -9.92 7.45
CA GLY A 367 -11.36 -11.20 7.39
C GLY A 367 -11.68 -12.01 6.13
N ALA A 368 -12.93 -11.98 5.67
CA ALA A 368 -13.33 -12.59 4.41
C ALA A 368 -12.71 -11.85 3.21
N GLU A 369 -12.67 -10.51 3.26
CA GLU A 369 -12.12 -9.71 2.17
C GLU A 369 -10.61 -9.86 2.03
N PHE A 370 -9.86 -9.97 3.14
CA PHE A 370 -8.43 -10.24 3.08
C PHE A 370 -8.15 -11.51 2.25
N LEU A 371 -8.82 -12.63 2.58
CA LEU A 371 -8.63 -13.87 1.83
C LEU A 371 -9.16 -13.77 0.39
N ARG A 372 -10.33 -13.14 0.17
CA ARG A 372 -10.89 -12.98 -1.19
C ARG A 372 -9.92 -12.25 -2.11
N TRP A 373 -9.33 -11.16 -1.64
CA TRP A 373 -8.40 -10.34 -2.43
C TRP A 373 -7.04 -11.01 -2.62
N GLU A 374 -6.55 -11.75 -1.63
CA GLU A 374 -5.34 -12.57 -1.76
C GLU A 374 -5.52 -13.61 -2.88
N VAL A 375 -6.63 -14.35 -2.86
CA VAL A 375 -6.99 -15.29 -3.93
C VAL A 375 -7.14 -14.58 -5.28
N ALA A 376 -7.88 -13.47 -5.33
CA ALA A 376 -8.12 -12.72 -6.57
C ALA A 376 -6.82 -12.22 -7.19
N THR A 377 -5.89 -11.76 -6.37
CA THR A 377 -4.56 -11.28 -6.81
C THR A 377 -3.73 -12.42 -7.39
N ALA A 378 -3.75 -13.59 -6.75
CA ALA A 378 -3.04 -14.77 -7.23
C ALA A 378 -3.61 -15.24 -8.59
N VAL A 379 -4.94 -15.26 -8.74
CA VAL A 379 -5.62 -15.63 -9.99
C VAL A 379 -5.33 -14.61 -11.10
N ALA A 380 -5.45 -13.31 -10.81
CA ALA A 380 -5.11 -12.27 -11.77
C ALA A 380 -3.65 -12.38 -12.23
N GLY A 381 -2.71 -12.63 -11.30
CA GLY A 381 -1.31 -12.86 -11.64
C GLY A 381 -1.08 -14.04 -12.59
N SER A 382 -1.83 -15.14 -12.41
CA SER A 382 -1.79 -16.29 -13.34
C SER A 382 -2.27 -15.89 -14.74
N ILE A 383 -3.42 -15.23 -14.84
CA ILE A 383 -4.00 -14.75 -16.11
C ILE A 383 -3.08 -13.76 -16.82
N MET A 384 -2.39 -12.93 -16.05
CA MET A 384 -1.39 -11.96 -16.53
C MET A 384 -0.04 -12.61 -16.90
N GLY A 385 0.16 -13.90 -16.59
CA GLY A 385 1.38 -14.64 -16.90
C GLY A 385 2.59 -14.21 -16.05
N ILE A 386 2.39 -13.96 -14.77
CA ILE A 386 3.45 -13.50 -13.83
C ILE A 386 3.44 -14.29 -12.52
N ASN A 387 4.57 -14.24 -11.80
CA ASN A 387 4.67 -14.70 -10.41
C ASN A 387 4.13 -13.61 -9.46
N PRO A 388 2.99 -13.78 -8.77
CA PRO A 388 2.44 -12.75 -7.90
C PRO A 388 3.13 -12.65 -6.53
N PHE A 389 4.03 -13.57 -6.18
CA PHE A 389 4.54 -13.72 -4.82
C PHE A 389 5.96 -13.13 -4.61
N ASN A 390 6.71 -12.86 -5.67
CA ASN A 390 8.02 -12.20 -5.60
C ASN A 390 7.93 -10.65 -5.66
N GLN A 391 9.06 -9.95 -5.45
CA GLN A 391 9.17 -8.49 -5.46
C GLN A 391 10.60 -7.99 -5.81
N PRO A 392 11.08 -8.20 -7.04
CA PRO A 392 12.49 -7.96 -7.37
C PRO A 392 12.90 -6.48 -7.39
N ASP A 393 11.98 -5.53 -7.58
CA ASP A 393 12.31 -4.13 -7.86
C ASP A 393 12.28 -3.21 -6.61
N VAL A 394 11.86 -3.72 -5.46
CA VAL A 394 11.86 -2.93 -4.20
C VAL A 394 13.26 -2.72 -3.63
N GLU A 395 14.21 -3.61 -3.96
CA GLU A 395 15.57 -3.56 -3.44
C GLU A 395 16.37 -2.37 -3.98
N LEU A 396 16.01 -1.85 -5.16
CA LEU A 396 16.73 -0.77 -5.81
C LEU A 396 16.65 0.54 -5.00
N SER A 397 15.45 0.90 -4.52
CA SER A 397 15.27 2.08 -3.65
C SER A 397 16.00 1.92 -2.32
N LYS A 398 16.03 0.70 -1.75
CA LYS A 398 16.77 0.41 -0.51
C LYS A 398 18.27 0.60 -0.70
N LYS A 399 18.82 0.07 -1.80
CA LYS A 399 20.23 0.24 -2.16
C LYS A 399 20.59 1.72 -2.33
N HIS A 400 19.85 2.47 -3.14
CA HIS A 400 20.13 3.89 -3.35
C HIS A 400 19.97 4.73 -2.08
N THR A 401 19.01 4.40 -1.22
CA THR A 401 18.89 5.03 0.11
C THR A 401 20.17 4.80 0.93
N LEU A 402 20.66 3.56 0.97
CA LEU A 402 21.86 3.20 1.73
C LEU A 402 23.12 3.87 1.15
N ASP A 403 23.29 3.86 -0.17
CA ASP A 403 24.43 4.49 -0.85
C ASP A 403 24.53 5.99 -0.52
N ARG A 404 23.38 6.66 -0.40
CA ARG A 404 23.29 8.08 0.00
C ARG A 404 23.59 8.31 1.47
N LEU A 405 23.12 7.42 2.35
CA LEU A 405 23.41 7.49 3.79
C LEU A 405 24.89 7.28 4.11
N LEU A 406 25.53 6.35 3.41
CA LEU A 406 26.94 6.01 3.60
C LEU A 406 27.89 6.94 2.83
N GLY A 407 27.38 7.74 1.89
CA GLY A 407 28.21 8.58 1.02
C GLY A 407 29.08 7.77 0.05
N THR A 408 28.69 6.51 -0.22
CA THR A 408 29.38 5.60 -1.15
C THR A 408 28.88 5.76 -2.59
N GLY A 409 27.79 6.50 -2.80
CA GLY A 409 27.29 6.92 -4.12
C GLY A 409 27.91 8.24 -4.62
N SER A 410 27.32 8.83 -5.67
CA SER A 410 27.74 10.12 -6.27
C SER A 410 27.51 11.35 -5.37
N GLY A 411 27.27 11.15 -4.06
CA GLY A 411 26.89 12.19 -3.10
C GLY A 411 27.71 12.18 -1.82
N LYS A 412 27.97 13.38 -1.27
CA LYS A 412 28.58 13.54 0.06
C LYS A 412 27.56 13.16 1.15
N LYS A 413 28.03 12.56 2.24
CA LYS A 413 27.22 12.17 3.41
C LYS A 413 26.33 13.33 3.87
N GLY A 414 25.01 13.11 3.93
CA GLY A 414 24.03 14.07 4.43
C GLY A 414 23.73 15.28 3.52
N ALA A 415 24.35 15.39 2.34
CA ALA A 415 24.06 16.47 1.39
C ALA A 415 23.09 16.01 0.30
N VAL A 416 22.12 16.86 -0.05
CA VAL A 416 21.30 16.70 -1.25
C VAL A 416 22.17 17.03 -2.47
N THR A 417 23.00 16.08 -2.88
CA THR A 417 23.73 16.17 -4.15
C THR A 417 22.79 15.74 -5.28
N VAL A 418 22.53 16.68 -6.19
CA VAL A 418 21.83 16.43 -7.44
C VAL A 418 22.74 15.55 -8.32
N PRO A 419 22.34 14.31 -8.67
CA PRO A 419 23.10 13.46 -9.57
C PRO A 419 23.44 14.15 -10.91
N LYS A 420 24.60 13.79 -11.46
CA LYS A 420 25.05 14.26 -12.77
C LYS A 420 24.02 13.87 -13.84
N GLY A 421 23.51 14.86 -14.57
CA GLY A 421 22.57 14.66 -15.67
C GLY A 421 21.12 15.09 -15.37
N TRP A 422 20.77 15.28 -14.09
CA TRP A 422 19.48 15.87 -13.73
C TRP A 422 19.45 17.36 -14.04
N LEU A 423 18.27 17.86 -14.39
CA LEU A 423 18.03 19.29 -14.57
C LEU A 423 17.39 19.86 -13.30
N CYS A 424 18.04 20.85 -12.69
CA CYS A 424 17.46 21.65 -11.62
C CYS A 424 16.84 22.93 -12.19
N VAL A 425 15.54 23.12 -11.96
CA VAL A 425 14.84 24.37 -12.27
C VAL A 425 14.41 25.02 -10.96
N ASN A 426 14.99 26.19 -10.66
CA ASN A 426 14.68 26.93 -9.45
C ASN A 426 13.36 27.71 -9.62
N GLY A 427 12.55 27.74 -8.57
CA GLY A 427 11.36 28.57 -8.45
C GLY A 427 11.35 29.34 -7.13
N ARG A 428 10.42 30.29 -6.99
CA ARG A 428 10.29 31.09 -5.76
C ARG A 428 9.97 30.24 -4.52
N ALA A 429 9.18 29.18 -4.71
CA ALA A 429 8.70 28.30 -3.65
C ALA A 429 9.56 27.05 -3.40
N GLY A 430 10.62 26.82 -4.19
CA GLY A 430 11.36 25.57 -4.14
C GLY A 430 12.13 25.25 -5.42
N GLN A 431 12.57 24.01 -5.54
CA GLN A 431 13.33 23.48 -6.67
C GLN A 431 12.60 22.31 -7.30
N ALA A 432 12.72 22.16 -8.61
CA ALA A 432 12.35 20.93 -9.31
C ALA A 432 13.57 20.26 -9.90
N LEU A 433 13.75 18.99 -9.57
CA LEU A 433 14.78 18.13 -10.10
C LEU A 433 14.12 17.16 -11.08
N PHE A 434 14.49 17.25 -12.36
CA PHE A 434 13.98 16.36 -13.40
C PHE A 434 15.01 15.26 -13.71
N GLY A 435 14.54 14.01 -13.74
CA GLY A 435 15.34 12.85 -14.12
C GLY A 435 15.85 12.92 -15.57
N VAL A 436 16.85 12.12 -15.89
CA VAL A 436 17.53 12.08 -17.20
C VAL A 436 16.54 11.85 -18.33
N ALA A 437 15.57 10.95 -18.14
CA ALA A 437 14.54 10.64 -19.14
C ALA A 437 13.67 11.85 -19.55
N VAL A 438 13.59 12.86 -18.68
CA VAL A 438 12.77 14.07 -18.87
C VAL A 438 13.58 15.25 -19.42
N VAL A 439 14.90 15.28 -19.16
CA VAL A 439 15.77 16.42 -19.51
C VAL A 439 15.80 16.72 -21.00
N LYS A 440 15.91 15.69 -21.85
CA LYS A 440 15.93 15.88 -23.32
C LYS A 440 14.63 16.50 -23.85
N PRO A 441 13.43 15.96 -23.52
CA PRO A 441 12.17 16.61 -23.87
C PRO A 441 12.06 18.07 -23.40
N LEU A 442 12.49 18.38 -22.17
CA LEU A 442 12.45 19.75 -21.66
C LEU A 442 13.32 20.71 -22.47
N LYS A 443 14.54 20.29 -22.83
CA LYS A 443 15.45 21.08 -23.67
C LYS A 443 14.86 21.33 -25.06
N GLN A 444 14.29 20.30 -25.68
CA GLN A 444 13.65 20.41 -27.00
C GLN A 444 12.45 21.36 -26.98
N ALA A 445 11.69 21.39 -25.88
CA ALA A 445 10.56 22.30 -25.70
C ALA A 445 10.96 23.73 -25.26
N GLY A 446 12.25 24.02 -25.06
CA GLY A 446 12.71 25.30 -24.49
C GLY A 446 12.23 25.53 -23.05
N ALA A 447 11.79 24.48 -22.35
CA ALA A 447 11.08 24.53 -21.08
C ALA A 447 12.01 24.39 -19.86
N VAL A 448 13.26 24.85 -19.96
CA VAL A 448 14.29 24.65 -18.91
C VAL A 448 14.47 25.83 -17.97
N ASN A 449 13.95 27.01 -18.32
CA ASN A 449 14.21 28.26 -17.60
C ASN A 449 13.10 28.63 -16.60
N LYS A 450 11.87 28.19 -16.85
CA LYS A 450 10.69 28.53 -16.03
C LYS A 450 10.02 27.26 -15.54
N LEU A 451 9.90 27.14 -14.23
CA LEU A 451 9.36 25.95 -13.58
C LEU A 451 7.93 25.61 -14.06
N ARG A 452 7.08 26.62 -14.28
CA ARG A 452 5.74 26.43 -14.85
C ARG A 452 5.80 25.73 -16.21
N ASP A 453 6.66 26.21 -17.10
CA ASP A 453 6.77 25.70 -18.47
C ASP A 453 7.41 24.30 -18.46
N ALA A 454 8.38 24.07 -17.55
CA ALA A 454 8.98 22.75 -17.31
C ALA A 454 7.93 21.73 -16.84
N MET A 455 7.13 22.07 -15.84
CA MET A 455 6.08 21.20 -15.31
C MET A 455 4.99 20.91 -16.34
N LYS A 456 4.61 21.91 -17.14
CA LYS A 456 3.65 21.72 -18.25
C LYS A 456 4.20 20.75 -19.29
N CYS A 457 5.47 20.89 -19.68
CA CYS A 457 6.12 19.97 -20.60
C CYS A 457 6.21 18.55 -20.00
N PHE A 458 6.62 18.43 -18.73
CA PHE A 458 6.70 17.15 -18.02
C PHE A 458 5.35 16.41 -17.97
N LEU A 459 4.27 17.09 -17.59
CA LEU A 459 2.93 16.49 -17.58
C LEU A 459 2.46 16.12 -18.99
N GLY A 460 2.88 16.88 -20.01
CA GLY A 460 2.62 16.56 -21.41
C GLY A 460 3.37 15.31 -21.92
N LEU A 461 4.28 14.73 -21.15
CA LEU A 461 4.92 13.45 -21.48
C LEU A 461 4.03 12.24 -21.16
N ALA A 462 2.93 12.43 -20.45
CA ALA A 462 1.98 11.36 -20.17
C ALA A 462 1.12 11.08 -21.41
N GLY A 463 1.00 9.80 -21.78
CA GLY A 463 0.10 9.33 -22.83
C GLY A 463 -1.32 9.10 -22.30
N ASN A 464 -2.24 8.72 -23.20
CA ASN A 464 -3.65 8.51 -22.85
C ASN A 464 -3.89 7.29 -21.94
N ASP A 465 -2.97 6.31 -21.96
CA ASP A 465 -2.97 5.09 -21.14
C ASP A 465 -2.13 5.24 -19.86
N SER A 466 -1.57 6.43 -19.65
CA SER A 466 -0.66 6.69 -18.55
C SER A 466 -1.39 6.98 -17.24
N TYR A 467 -0.67 6.87 -16.12
CA TYR A 467 -1.13 7.39 -14.84
C TYR A 467 -0.10 8.36 -14.24
N VAL A 468 -0.56 9.18 -13.31
CA VAL A 468 0.26 10.07 -12.51
C VAL A 468 0.43 9.46 -11.12
N ALA A 469 1.67 9.35 -10.64
CA ALA A 469 1.95 8.99 -9.26
C ALA A 469 2.34 10.27 -8.49
N LEU A 470 1.47 10.69 -7.57
CA LEU A 470 1.69 11.81 -6.66
C LEU A 470 2.22 11.27 -5.32
N LEU A 471 3.53 11.39 -5.10
CA LEU A 471 4.26 10.70 -4.05
C LEU A 471 4.79 11.73 -3.05
N ALA A 472 4.25 11.76 -1.83
CA ALA A 472 4.57 12.79 -0.86
C ALA A 472 5.44 12.27 0.28
N TYR A 473 6.71 12.66 0.30
CA TYR A 473 7.55 12.61 1.49
C TYR A 473 7.20 13.82 2.36
N ALA A 474 6.25 13.63 3.27
CA ALA A 474 5.86 14.62 4.27
C ALA A 474 5.22 13.93 5.50
N ASN A 475 4.79 14.72 6.48
CA ASN A 475 4.07 14.21 7.65
C ASN A 475 2.71 13.60 7.26
N SER A 476 2.61 12.27 7.29
CA SER A 476 1.38 11.53 6.99
C SER A 476 0.27 11.68 8.03
N PHE A 477 0.55 12.27 9.20
CA PHE A 477 -0.45 12.58 10.22
C PHE A 477 -1.07 13.98 10.04
N ASP A 478 -0.57 14.81 9.11
CA ASP A 478 -1.14 16.13 8.85
C ASP A 478 -2.37 16.03 7.92
N ARG A 479 -3.56 16.01 8.53
CA ARG A 479 -4.84 15.95 7.81
C ARG A 479 -5.12 17.20 6.97
N ARG A 480 -4.52 18.36 7.29
CA ARG A 480 -4.68 19.58 6.47
C ARG A 480 -3.88 19.41 5.18
N LEU A 481 -2.65 18.91 5.28
CA LEU A 481 -1.81 18.59 4.12
C LEU A 481 -2.44 17.52 3.25
N GLU A 482 -2.92 16.44 3.86
CA GLU A 482 -3.63 15.40 3.12
C GLU A 482 -4.77 15.99 2.29
N LYS A 483 -5.63 16.82 2.89
CA LYS A 483 -6.74 17.47 2.17
C LYS A 483 -6.26 18.30 0.97
N LYS A 484 -5.15 19.04 1.10
CA LYS A 484 -4.59 19.82 -0.01
C LYS A 484 -4.04 18.92 -1.12
N LEU A 485 -3.31 17.85 -0.76
CA LEU A 485 -2.78 16.89 -1.72
C LEU A 485 -3.88 16.10 -2.42
N ARG A 486 -4.97 15.76 -1.74
CA ARG A 486 -6.18 15.17 -2.37
C ARG A 486 -6.87 16.15 -3.32
N THR A 487 -6.88 17.45 -2.98
CA THR A 487 -7.38 18.49 -3.90
C THR A 487 -6.51 18.58 -5.15
N LEU A 488 -5.19 18.51 -5.00
CA LEU A 488 -4.25 18.44 -6.11
C LEU A 488 -4.43 17.16 -6.95
N GLN A 489 -4.58 16.00 -6.31
CA GLN A 489 -4.89 14.71 -6.95
C GLN A 489 -6.12 14.83 -7.84
N LYS A 490 -7.21 15.38 -7.27
CA LYS A 490 -8.46 15.64 -8.00
C LYS A 490 -8.25 16.56 -9.19
N LEU A 491 -7.51 17.67 -9.00
CA LEU A 491 -7.25 18.64 -10.04
C LEU A 491 -6.46 18.04 -11.21
N ILE A 492 -5.41 17.27 -10.91
CA ILE A 492 -4.60 16.59 -11.93
C ILE A 492 -5.53 15.69 -12.76
N ARG A 493 -6.32 14.82 -12.12
CA ARG A 493 -7.26 13.94 -12.81
C ARG A 493 -8.26 14.72 -13.66
N ASP A 494 -8.90 15.74 -13.09
CA ASP A 494 -9.94 16.51 -13.81
C ASP A 494 -9.39 17.25 -15.05
N LEU A 495 -8.10 17.60 -15.06
CA LEU A 495 -7.45 18.29 -16.17
C LEU A 495 -6.85 17.35 -17.22
N THR A 496 -6.39 16.16 -16.82
CA THR A 496 -5.68 15.23 -17.70
C THR A 496 -6.52 14.03 -18.12
N GLY A 497 -7.56 13.69 -17.38
CA GLY A 497 -8.33 12.44 -17.52
C GLY A 497 -7.59 11.19 -16.99
N LEU A 498 -6.32 11.33 -16.61
CA LEU A 498 -5.47 10.22 -16.19
C LEU A 498 -5.81 9.76 -14.77
N ALA A 499 -5.50 8.49 -14.48
CA ALA A 499 -5.48 8.02 -13.11
C ALA A 499 -4.40 8.72 -12.29
N VAL A 500 -4.74 9.12 -11.06
CA VAL A 500 -3.77 9.74 -10.15
C VAL A 500 -3.66 8.90 -8.90
N GLN A 501 -2.59 8.12 -8.81
CA GLN A 501 -2.23 7.39 -7.60
C GLN A 501 -1.60 8.34 -6.60
N PHE A 502 -1.90 8.17 -5.31
CA PHE A 502 -1.34 8.99 -4.23
C PHE A 502 -0.72 8.09 -3.16
N GLY A 503 0.50 8.42 -2.73
CA GLY A 503 1.19 7.65 -1.69
C GLY A 503 2.03 8.53 -0.76
N TRP A 504 2.08 8.15 0.53
CA TRP A 504 2.97 8.75 1.52
C TRP A 504 4.34 8.04 1.52
N GLY A 505 5.43 8.80 1.42
CA GLY A 505 6.79 8.30 1.52
C GLY A 505 7.25 8.23 2.99
N PRO A 506 8.05 7.22 3.38
CA PRO A 506 8.51 6.07 2.59
C PRO A 506 7.51 4.90 2.49
N ARG A 507 6.31 4.97 3.11
CA ARG A 507 5.33 3.87 3.15
C ARG A 507 5.10 3.22 1.77
N TYR A 508 4.85 4.02 0.73
CA TYR A 508 4.55 3.47 -0.60
C TYR A 508 5.73 2.70 -1.24
N LEU A 509 6.96 2.90 -0.77
CA LEU A 509 8.12 2.13 -1.25
C LEU A 509 7.95 0.63 -0.98
N HIS A 510 7.26 0.30 0.11
CA HIS A 510 6.93 -1.06 0.54
C HIS A 510 5.48 -1.44 0.16
N SER A 511 4.91 -0.74 -0.82
CA SER A 511 3.58 -1.00 -1.39
C SER A 511 3.67 -0.85 -2.91
N THR A 512 3.26 0.29 -3.47
CA THR A 512 3.23 0.54 -4.91
C THR A 512 4.62 0.70 -5.54
N GLY A 513 5.69 0.80 -4.74
CA GLY A 513 7.05 0.97 -5.21
C GLY A 513 7.48 -0.09 -6.23
N GLN A 514 7.11 -1.36 -6.01
CA GLN A 514 7.35 -2.46 -6.95
C GLN A 514 6.72 -2.16 -8.32
N LEU A 515 5.44 -1.75 -8.37
CA LEU A 515 4.75 -1.35 -9.61
C LEU A 515 5.44 -0.17 -10.29
N HIS A 516 5.88 0.83 -9.53
CA HIS A 516 6.52 2.03 -10.10
C HIS A 516 7.80 1.71 -10.86
N LYS A 517 8.56 0.71 -10.40
CA LYS A 517 9.88 0.34 -10.95
C LYS A 517 9.82 -0.86 -11.88
N GLY A 518 8.98 -1.85 -11.58
CA GLY A 518 8.85 -3.10 -12.31
C GLY A 518 7.68 -3.16 -13.28
N GLY A 519 6.66 -2.31 -13.12
CA GLY A 519 5.47 -2.30 -13.97
C GLY A 519 5.64 -1.59 -15.31
N ALA A 520 4.54 -1.42 -16.04
CA ALA A 520 4.54 -0.79 -17.36
C ALA A 520 5.13 0.65 -17.32
N PRO A 521 5.89 1.10 -18.36
CA PRO A 521 6.50 2.43 -18.44
C PRO A 521 5.52 3.55 -18.81
N ASN A 522 4.26 3.43 -18.41
CA ASN A 522 3.16 4.36 -18.69
C ASN A 522 2.84 5.24 -17.46
N ALA A 523 3.86 5.78 -16.81
CA ALA A 523 3.67 6.62 -15.62
C ALA A 523 4.55 7.87 -15.64
N VAL A 524 4.00 8.96 -15.09
CA VAL A 524 4.77 10.15 -14.71
C VAL A 524 4.74 10.29 -13.18
N PHE A 525 5.91 10.48 -12.58
CA PHE A 525 6.09 10.47 -11.14
C PHE A 525 6.40 11.87 -10.63
N ILE A 526 5.59 12.36 -9.69
CA ILE A 526 5.79 13.63 -8.99
C ILE A 526 6.10 13.30 -7.53
N ILE A 527 7.38 13.36 -7.17
CA ILE A 527 7.82 13.24 -5.79
C ILE A 527 7.78 14.63 -5.16
N LEU A 528 7.06 14.79 -4.05
CA LEU A 528 7.02 16.01 -3.25
C LEU A 528 7.84 15.78 -1.98
N THR A 529 8.77 16.67 -1.68
CA THR A 529 9.55 16.65 -0.44
C THR A 529 9.82 18.07 0.06
N HIS A 530 10.29 18.21 1.29
CA HIS A 530 10.73 19.48 1.86
C HIS A 530 12.09 19.32 2.54
N ASP A 531 12.68 20.43 2.97
CA ASP A 531 13.85 20.40 3.85
C ASP A 531 13.39 19.99 5.24
N ASN A 532 14.07 19.14 5.99
CA ASN A 532 13.65 18.87 7.37
C ASN A 532 14.32 19.85 8.34
N ALA A 533 13.58 20.42 9.29
CA ALA A 533 14.18 21.22 10.37
C ALA A 533 14.64 20.38 11.57
N ALA A 534 14.00 19.24 11.82
CA ALA A 534 14.21 18.49 13.06
C ALA A 534 15.35 17.47 12.95
N CYS A 535 16.46 17.74 13.63
CA CYS A 535 17.57 16.78 13.75
C CYS A 535 17.28 15.76 14.87
N ILE A 536 16.45 14.75 14.57
CA ILE A 536 16.19 13.64 15.50
C ILE A 536 17.21 12.52 15.24
N GLY A 537 18.10 12.28 16.20
CA GLY A 537 19.11 11.22 16.11
C GLY A 537 18.52 9.81 16.26
N ILE A 538 19.15 8.84 15.60
CA ILE A 538 18.86 7.41 15.79
C ILE A 538 19.99 6.82 16.64
N PRO A 539 19.71 6.30 17.85
CA PRO A 539 20.73 5.67 18.69
C PRO A 539 21.49 4.56 17.95
N GLU A 540 22.81 4.42 18.21
CA GLU A 540 23.67 3.43 17.54
C GLU A 540 23.68 3.53 16.00
N SER A 541 23.40 4.72 15.44
CA SER A 541 23.44 5.00 14.01
C SER A 541 24.39 6.16 13.70
N THR A 542 24.92 6.19 12.48
CA THR A 542 25.76 7.29 11.99
C THR A 542 24.98 8.38 11.25
N PHE A 543 23.65 8.29 11.27
CA PHE A 543 22.68 9.20 10.64
C PHE A 543 21.41 9.29 11.52
N GLY A 544 20.67 10.40 11.42
CA GLY A 544 19.37 10.60 12.07
C GLY A 544 18.18 10.36 11.13
N PHE A 545 16.99 10.63 11.64
CA PHE A 545 15.74 10.50 10.86
C PHE A 545 15.64 11.51 9.72
N SER A 546 16.21 12.71 9.88
CA SER A 546 16.22 13.72 8.81
C SER A 546 17.05 13.26 7.61
N GLU A 547 18.25 12.71 7.86
CA GLU A 547 19.10 12.16 6.81
C GLU A 547 18.48 10.92 6.17
N LEU A 548 17.90 10.01 6.97
CA LEU A 548 17.19 8.83 6.46
C LEU A 548 16.02 9.22 5.54
N PHE A 549 15.16 10.12 5.99
CA PHE A 549 13.99 10.56 5.23
C PHE A 549 14.37 11.23 3.90
N ALA A 550 15.32 12.16 3.93
CA ALA A 550 15.81 12.83 2.72
C ALA A 550 16.49 11.83 1.76
N SER A 551 17.25 10.87 2.30
CA SER A 551 17.91 9.83 1.50
C SER A 551 16.92 8.87 0.86
N GLN A 552 15.80 8.57 1.53
CA GLN A 552 14.72 7.77 0.95
C GLN A 552 14.03 8.48 -0.20
N ALA A 553 13.78 9.79 -0.10
CA ALA A 553 13.17 10.57 -1.19
C ALA A 553 14.05 10.63 -2.43
N LEU A 554 15.35 10.91 -2.25
CA LEU A 554 16.31 10.97 -3.35
C LEU A 554 16.65 9.59 -3.90
N GLY A 555 16.76 8.58 -3.02
CA GLY A 555 17.01 7.20 -3.42
C GLY A 555 15.85 6.60 -4.21
N ASP A 556 14.61 7.02 -3.94
CA ASP A 556 13.47 6.65 -4.77
C ASP A 556 13.53 7.32 -6.15
N MET A 557 13.86 8.61 -6.20
CA MET A 557 14.07 9.30 -7.48
C MET A 557 15.17 8.64 -8.32
N ASP A 558 16.30 8.24 -7.71
CA ASP A 558 17.37 7.49 -8.40
C ASP A 558 16.87 6.14 -8.92
N ALA A 559 16.09 5.40 -8.13
CA ALA A 559 15.55 4.11 -8.52
C ALA A 559 14.60 4.23 -9.72
N LEU A 560 13.76 5.27 -9.74
CA LEU A 560 12.86 5.56 -10.86
C LEU A 560 13.66 5.99 -12.10
N ASP A 561 14.60 6.92 -11.96
CA ASP A 561 15.36 7.45 -13.09
C ASP A 561 16.27 6.38 -13.72
N SER A 562 16.90 5.53 -12.92
CA SER A 562 17.71 4.40 -13.40
C SER A 562 16.90 3.34 -14.15
N LYS A 563 15.58 3.28 -13.90
CA LYS A 563 14.62 2.47 -14.67
C LYS A 563 14.01 3.22 -15.86
N GLY A 564 14.55 4.39 -16.21
CA GLY A 564 14.09 5.22 -17.34
C GLY A 564 12.71 5.85 -17.12
N ARG A 565 12.24 5.95 -15.87
CA ARG A 565 10.92 6.48 -15.56
C ARG A 565 10.90 8.00 -15.67
N LYS A 566 9.76 8.55 -16.09
CA LYS A 566 9.54 10.00 -16.18
C LYS A 566 9.29 10.55 -14.78
N VAL A 567 10.33 11.01 -14.09
CA VAL A 567 10.24 11.48 -12.70
C VAL A 567 10.66 12.94 -12.55
N VAL A 568 9.92 13.66 -11.71
CA VAL A 568 10.31 14.96 -11.15
C VAL A 568 10.20 14.91 -9.63
N LEU A 569 11.20 15.45 -8.94
CA LEU A 569 11.15 15.73 -7.52
C LEU A 569 11.02 17.22 -7.29
N LEU A 570 9.96 17.62 -6.60
CA LEU A 570 9.67 18.97 -6.18
C LEU A 570 10.01 19.13 -4.72
N ARG A 571 11.04 19.93 -4.45
CA ARG A 571 11.54 20.24 -3.12
C ARG A 571 11.02 21.61 -2.70
N ALA A 572 10.12 21.66 -1.73
CA ALA A 572 9.67 22.91 -1.13
C ALA A 572 10.81 23.61 -0.37
N LYS A 573 10.84 24.94 -0.41
CA LYS A 573 11.83 25.74 0.34
C LYS A 573 11.35 25.91 1.78
N GLY A 574 12.01 25.24 2.71
CA GLY A 574 11.73 25.34 4.15
C GLY A 574 11.23 24.03 4.78
N PRO A 575 11.01 24.04 6.11
CA PRO A 575 10.77 22.83 6.88
C PRO A 575 9.36 22.51 7.34
N ARG A 576 8.36 23.25 6.87
CA ARG A 576 6.99 23.15 7.34
C ARG A 576 5.97 23.09 6.22
N TYR A 577 4.83 22.53 6.60
CA TYR A 577 3.62 22.41 5.79
C TYR A 577 3.25 23.65 4.94
N ALA A 578 3.41 24.87 5.46
CA ALA A 578 3.05 26.11 4.75
C ALA A 578 3.80 26.26 3.41
N GLU A 579 4.93 25.58 3.24
CA GLU A 579 5.76 25.72 2.03
C GLU A 579 5.30 24.78 0.90
N TYR A 580 4.47 23.78 1.22
CA TYR A 580 3.74 23.02 0.19
C TYR A 580 2.71 23.87 -0.54
N ASP A 581 2.19 24.95 0.05
CA ASP A 581 1.23 25.83 -0.65
C ASP A 581 1.84 26.47 -1.88
N GLY A 582 3.12 26.86 -1.80
CA GLY A 582 3.84 27.38 -2.95
C GLY A 582 4.00 26.33 -4.05
N VAL A 583 4.39 25.10 -3.69
CA VAL A 583 4.57 23.99 -4.64
C VAL A 583 3.23 23.54 -5.26
N ILE A 584 2.18 23.41 -4.46
CA ILE A 584 0.83 23.04 -4.92
C ILE A 584 0.24 24.15 -5.80
N SER A 585 0.39 25.42 -5.41
CA SER A 585 -0.04 26.57 -6.21
C SER A 585 0.69 26.61 -7.56
N MET A 586 2.00 26.38 -7.55
CA MET A 586 2.81 26.30 -8.75
C MET A 586 2.39 25.15 -9.68
N LEU A 587 2.18 23.95 -9.13
CA LEU A 587 1.64 22.81 -9.88
C LEU A 587 0.28 23.15 -10.50
N THR A 588 -0.61 23.73 -9.71
CA THR A 588 -1.93 24.20 -10.16
C THR A 588 -1.80 25.18 -11.31
N GLN A 589 -0.92 26.19 -11.20
CA GLN A 589 -0.68 27.17 -12.26
C GLN A 589 -0.05 26.58 -13.53
N ALA A 590 0.78 25.54 -13.41
CA ALA A 590 1.32 24.83 -14.56
C ALA A 590 0.26 24.04 -15.33
N MET A 591 -0.78 23.57 -14.63
CA MET A 591 -1.86 22.77 -15.20
C MET A 591 -3.02 23.59 -15.75
N VAL A 592 -3.31 24.75 -15.16
CA VAL A 592 -4.36 25.64 -15.66
C VAL A 592 -3.92 26.27 -16.99
N LYS A 593 -4.56 25.86 -18.10
CA LYS A 593 -4.46 26.59 -19.37
C LYS A 593 -4.85 28.05 -19.09
N ARG A 594 -3.97 29.02 -19.38
CA ARG A 594 -4.47 30.37 -19.67
C ARG A 594 -5.39 30.23 -20.88
N HIS A 595 -6.70 30.24 -20.66
CA HIS A 595 -7.66 30.72 -21.65
C HIS A 595 -7.33 32.20 -21.89
N ALA A 596 -6.40 32.44 -22.81
CA ALA A 596 -6.12 33.75 -23.36
C ALA A 596 -5.66 33.53 -24.80
N GLY A 597 -6.60 33.56 -25.72
CA GLY A 597 -6.38 33.38 -27.16
C GLY A 597 -7.57 32.70 -27.81
N GLY A 598 -8.63 33.47 -28.10
CA GLY A 598 -9.77 32.97 -28.86
C GLY A 598 -11.14 33.53 -28.45
N LYS A 599 -11.27 34.86 -28.35
CA LYS A 599 -12.52 35.59 -28.63
C LYS A 599 -12.19 37.04 -29.00
N LYS A 600 -11.93 37.22 -30.28
CA LYS A 600 -12.13 38.35 -31.21
C LYS A 600 -10.96 38.41 -32.16
#